data_AF-A0A1I1NCV8-F1
#
_entry.id   AF-A0A1I1NCV8-F1
#
_cell.length_a   1.000
_cell.length_b   1.000
_cell.length_c   1.000
_cell.angle_alpha   90.00
_cell.angle_beta   90.00
_cell.angle_gamma   90.00
#
_symmetry.space_group_name_H-M   'P 1'
#
loop_
_entity.id
_entity.type
_entity.pdbx_description
1 polymer ?
#
loop_
_entity_poly.entity_id
_entity_poly.type
_entity_poly.pdbx_seq_one_letter_code
_entity_poly.pdbx_strand_id
1 'polypeptide(L)'
;MECYKIQKQTAYSVSIEDELLQFASEQSLIIKNLLDQIGLAYHRVFSHNSVEVFHLFLQKDYMNLQDNSSFLVVELSAYLNELSQLNHKLIYLMDELVLETLKEKPAQNIFNRILNRPNELTHNANKRFNQIITPVIENVFLK
;
A
#
# COMPACT_ATOMS: atom_id res chain seq x y z
N MET A 1 -17.18 -55.31 23.10
CA MET A 1 -17.97 -54.13 22.71
C MET A 1 -17.12 -52.91 22.96
N GLU A 2 -16.61 -52.33 21.89
CA GLU A 2 -15.66 -51.20 21.90
C GLU A 2 -16.38 -49.88 22.18
N CYS A 3 -15.79 -49.08 23.06
CA CYS A 3 -16.21 -47.71 23.33
C CYS A 3 -15.80 -46.80 22.15
N TYR A 4 -16.76 -46.43 21.30
CA TYR A 4 -16.58 -45.32 20.36
C TYR A 4 -16.55 -44.00 21.14
N LYS A 5 -15.35 -43.52 21.47
CA LYS A 5 -15.12 -42.12 21.83
C LYS A 5 -15.28 -41.28 20.56
N ILE A 6 -16.46 -40.68 20.40
CA ILE A 6 -16.68 -39.62 19.42
C ILE A 6 -15.82 -38.44 19.86
N GLN A 7 -14.70 -38.24 19.18
CA GLN A 7 -13.95 -36.98 19.24
C GLN A 7 -14.87 -35.89 18.68
N LYS A 8 -15.35 -34.99 19.56
CA LYS A 8 -15.92 -33.72 19.13
C LYS A 8 -14.78 -32.93 18.46
N GLN A 9 -14.74 -32.97 17.13
CA GLN A 9 -14.10 -31.91 16.36
C GLN A 9 -14.86 -30.62 16.66
N THR A 10 -14.25 -29.74 17.45
CA THR A 10 -14.67 -28.34 17.55
C THR A 10 -14.36 -27.68 16.20
N ALA A 11 -15.39 -27.58 15.36
CA ALA A 11 -15.34 -26.72 14.19
C ALA A 11 -15.18 -25.27 14.69
N TYR A 12 -14.03 -24.66 14.41
CA TYR A 12 -13.86 -23.21 14.53
C TYR A 12 -14.80 -22.55 13.52
N SER A 13 -15.95 -22.05 13.97
CA SER A 13 -16.71 -21.09 13.17
C SER A 13 -16.05 -19.73 13.36
N VAL A 14 -15.06 -19.42 12.53
CA VAL A 14 -14.53 -18.05 12.40
C VAL A 14 -15.68 -17.17 11.95
N SER A 15 -15.93 -16.04 12.63
CA SER A 15 -16.99 -15.14 12.24
C SER A 15 -16.57 -14.33 11.01
N ILE A 16 -17.53 -13.90 10.18
CA ILE A 16 -17.25 -13.03 9.01
C ILE A 16 -16.53 -11.74 9.43
N GLU A 17 -16.80 -11.26 10.65
CA GLU A 17 -16.14 -10.09 11.23
C GLU A 17 -14.65 -10.34 11.51
N ASP A 18 -14.30 -11.53 12.03
CA ASP A 18 -12.91 -11.93 12.22
C ASP A 18 -12.13 -11.96 10.90
N GLU A 19 -12.75 -12.50 9.85
CA GLU A 19 -12.14 -12.56 8.51
C GLU A 19 -11.91 -11.16 7.94
N LEU A 20 -12.87 -10.25 8.12
CA LEU A 20 -12.77 -8.88 7.64
C LEU A 20 -11.68 -8.09 8.38
N LEU A 21 -11.59 -8.26 9.70
CA LEU A 21 -10.55 -7.64 10.53
C LEU A 21 -9.16 -8.17 10.18
N GLN A 22 -9.04 -9.49 9.98
CA GLN A 22 -7.80 -10.10 9.53
C GLN A 22 -7.39 -9.56 8.16
N PHE A 23 -8.32 -9.49 7.21
CA PHE A 23 -8.08 -8.91 5.89
C PHE A 23 -7.62 -7.46 5.97
N ALA A 24 -8.31 -6.63 6.77
CA ALA A 24 -7.94 -5.23 6.98
C ALA A 24 -6.51 -5.13 7.55
N SER A 25 -6.14 -5.97 8.52
CA SER A 25 -4.79 -6.01 9.09
C SER A 25 -3.72 -6.34 8.04
N GLU A 26 -3.97 -7.37 7.22
CA GLU A 26 -3.05 -7.78 6.16
C GLU A 26 -2.87 -6.68 5.10
N GLN A 27 -3.96 -6.05 4.67
CA GLN A 27 -3.89 -4.93 3.72
C GLN A 27 -3.15 -3.73 4.31
N SER A 28 -3.37 -3.43 5.60
CA SER A 28 -2.66 -2.36 6.31
C SER A 28 -1.14 -2.58 6.26
N LEU A 29 -0.71 -3.82 6.53
CA LEU A 29 0.70 -4.18 6.50
C LEU A 29 1.29 -4.09 5.08
N ILE A 30 0.55 -4.54 4.06
CA ILE A 30 0.97 -4.44 2.66
C ILE A 30 1.16 -2.97 2.27
N ILE A 31 0.17 -2.13 2.53
CA ILE A 31 0.24 -0.69 2.23
C ILE A 31 1.39 -0.03 2.99
N LYS A 32 1.58 -0.33 4.28
CA LYS A 32 2.72 0.15 5.07
C LYS A 32 4.04 -0.17 4.40
N ASN A 33 4.24 -1.42 3.98
CA ASN A 33 5.49 -1.84 3.36
C ASN A 33 5.72 -1.17 2.00
N LEU A 34 4.67 -0.98 1.21
CA LEU A 34 4.76 -0.27 -0.07
C LEU A 34 5.13 1.20 0.14
N LEU A 35 4.48 1.87 1.11
CA LEU A 35 4.76 3.25 1.48
C LEU A 35 6.22 3.43 1.96
N ASP A 36 6.71 2.51 2.79
CA ASP A 36 8.11 2.51 3.24
C ASP A 36 9.09 2.34 2.07
N GLN A 37 8.80 1.45 1.12
CA GLN A 37 9.65 1.22 -0.05
C GLN A 37 9.79 2.44 -0.94
N ILE A 38 8.73 3.25 -1.06
CA ILE A 38 8.75 4.51 -1.83
C ILE A 38 9.14 5.73 -0.98
N GLY A 39 9.38 5.54 0.32
CA GLY A 39 9.76 6.61 1.25
C GLY A 39 8.64 7.61 1.56
N LEU A 40 7.38 7.20 1.48
CA LEU A 40 6.21 8.04 1.72
C LEU A 40 5.61 7.75 3.09
N ALA A 41 5.47 8.78 3.92
CA ALA A 41 4.92 8.60 5.27
C ALA A 41 3.39 8.44 5.23
N TYR A 42 2.86 7.42 5.92
CA TYR A 42 1.42 7.08 5.91
C TYR A 42 0.51 8.25 6.36
N HIS A 43 0.94 9.07 7.31
CA HIS A 43 0.16 10.23 7.77
C HIS A 43 -0.03 11.32 6.71
N ARG A 44 0.72 11.26 5.59
CA ARG A 44 0.55 12.18 4.46
C ARG A 44 -0.45 11.69 3.42
N VAL A 45 -0.84 10.42 3.48
CA VAL A 45 -1.70 9.81 2.46
C VAL A 45 -3.04 9.33 3.01
N PHE A 46 -3.10 9.01 4.31
CA PHE A 46 -4.34 8.71 4.99
C PHE A 46 -4.99 9.96 5.57
N SER A 47 -6.32 9.95 5.62
CA SER A 47 -7.13 10.85 6.41
C SER A 47 -6.85 10.68 7.91
N HIS A 48 -7.09 11.73 8.68
CA HIS A 48 -6.78 11.74 10.12
C HIS A 48 -7.42 10.57 10.87
N ASN A 49 -8.70 10.30 10.60
CA ASN A 49 -9.44 9.20 11.24
C ASN A 49 -8.85 7.83 10.86
N SER A 50 -8.43 7.64 9.61
CA SER A 50 -7.88 6.38 9.15
C SER A 50 -6.46 6.12 9.62
N VAL A 51 -5.70 7.16 9.99
CA VAL A 51 -4.36 6.99 10.61
C VAL A 51 -4.46 6.25 11.94
N GLU A 52 -5.47 6.57 12.76
CA GLU A 52 -5.67 5.92 14.07
C GLU A 52 -6.03 4.43 13.89
N VAL A 53 -6.96 4.15 12.98
CA VAL A 53 -7.37 2.78 12.62
C VAL A 53 -6.20 1.99 12.04
N PHE A 54 -5.41 2.61 11.16
CA PHE A 54 -4.21 2.03 10.57
C PHE A 54 -3.18 1.64 11.65
N HIS A 55 -2.98 2.49 12.65
CA HIS A 55 -2.09 2.17 13.77
C HIS A 55 -2.55 0.96 14.57
N LEU A 56 -3.83 0.86 14.88
CA LEU A 56 -4.41 -0.29 15.59
C LEU A 56 -4.18 -1.59 14.81
N PHE A 57 -4.34 -1.56 13.48
CA PHE A 57 -4.07 -2.71 12.63
C PHE A 57 -2.60 -3.10 12.58
N LEU A 58 -1.68 -2.13 12.54
CA LEU A 58 -0.23 -2.38 12.55
C LEU A 58 0.27 -2.96 13.88
N GLN A 59 -0.32 -2.54 15.01
CA GLN A 59 0.03 -3.03 16.33
C GLN A 59 -0.59 -4.40 16.64
N LYS A 60 -1.48 -4.89 15.77
CA LYS A 60 -2.32 -6.08 15.99
C LYS A 60 -3.26 -5.95 17.18
N ASP A 61 -3.57 -4.72 17.58
CA ASP A 61 -4.49 -4.40 18.68
C ASP A 61 -5.95 -4.39 18.22
N TYR A 62 -6.21 -4.65 16.93
CA TYR A 62 -7.54 -4.69 16.34
C TYR A 62 -8.44 -5.81 16.90
N MET A 63 -7.88 -6.81 17.58
CA MET A 63 -8.66 -7.83 18.28
C MET A 63 -9.48 -7.23 19.44
N ASN A 64 -9.03 -6.11 20.00
CA ASN A 64 -9.77 -5.38 21.03
C ASN A 64 -10.93 -4.54 20.45
N LEU A 65 -11.05 -4.44 19.12
CA LEU A 65 -12.15 -3.72 18.46
C LEU A 65 -13.46 -4.52 18.44
N GLN A 66 -13.39 -5.84 18.65
CA GLN A 66 -14.54 -6.75 18.63
C GLN A 66 -15.57 -6.43 19.72
N ASP A 67 -15.12 -5.90 20.86
CA ASP A 67 -16.01 -5.53 21.97
C ASP A 67 -16.78 -4.23 21.71
N ASN A 68 -16.46 -3.48 20.65
CA ASN A 68 -17.09 -2.21 20.29
C ASN A 68 -17.85 -2.32 18.95
N SER A 69 -19.03 -2.94 18.99
CA SER A 69 -19.88 -3.22 17.81
C SER A 69 -20.29 -1.99 16.99
N SER A 70 -20.28 -0.78 17.57
CA SER A 70 -20.61 0.47 16.86
C SER A 70 -19.44 1.08 16.08
N PHE A 71 -18.20 0.86 16.54
CA PHE A 71 -16.97 1.25 15.83
C PHE A 71 -16.80 0.45 14.53
N LEU A 72 -17.17 -0.83 14.59
CA LEU A 72 -16.76 -1.85 13.64
C LEU A 72 -17.30 -1.73 12.21
N VAL A 73 -18.45 -1.09 11.98
CA VAL A 73 -19.08 -1.15 10.65
C VAL A 73 -18.79 0.10 9.83
N VAL A 74 -19.04 1.28 10.39
CA VAL A 74 -18.93 2.54 9.63
C VAL A 74 -17.47 2.97 9.48
N GLU A 75 -16.69 2.92 10.56
CA GLU A 75 -15.29 3.35 10.53
C GLU A 75 -14.41 2.35 9.79
N LEU A 76 -14.66 1.04 9.96
CA LEU A 76 -13.96 0.01 9.19
C LEU A 76 -14.28 0.06 7.69
N SER A 77 -15.54 0.31 7.32
CA SER A 77 -15.91 0.44 5.91
C SER A 77 -15.23 1.65 5.26
N ALA A 78 -15.23 2.80 5.93
CA ALA A 78 -14.52 3.99 5.46
C ALA A 78 -13.02 3.73 5.33
N TYR A 79 -12.43 3.08 6.32
CA TYR A 79 -11.02 2.71 6.34
C TYR A 79 -10.66 1.75 5.19
N LEU A 80 -11.44 0.70 4.96
CA LEU A 80 -11.24 -0.26 3.88
C LEU A 80 -11.37 0.40 2.50
N ASN A 81 -12.32 1.32 2.35
CA ASN A 81 -12.45 2.12 1.13
C ASN A 81 -11.21 2.99 0.91
N GLU A 82 -10.69 3.63 1.96
CA GLU A 82 -9.47 4.42 1.86
C GLU A 82 -8.23 3.58 1.55
N LEU A 83 -8.09 2.39 2.15
CA LEU A 83 -7.06 1.40 1.79
C LEU A 83 -7.15 1.04 0.30
N SER A 84 -8.36 0.76 -0.20
CA SER A 84 -8.57 0.45 -1.62
C SER A 84 -8.16 1.61 -2.54
N GLN A 85 -8.55 2.84 -2.20
CA GLN A 85 -8.16 4.04 -2.95
C GLN A 85 -6.64 4.25 -2.95
N LEU A 86 -5.97 4.05 -1.82
CA LEU A 86 -4.51 4.12 -1.72
C LEU A 86 -3.84 3.05 -2.57
N ASN A 87 -4.37 1.83 -2.57
CA ASN A 87 -3.84 0.76 -3.40
C ASN A 87 -3.93 1.12 -4.89
N HIS A 88 -5.06 1.67 -5.34
CA HIS A 88 -5.21 2.18 -6.71
C HIS A 88 -4.23 3.32 -7.01
N LYS A 89 -4.06 4.29 -6.09
CA LYS A 89 -3.08 5.37 -6.25
C LYS A 89 -1.65 4.86 -6.36
N LEU A 90 -1.29 3.83 -5.59
CA LEU A 90 0.04 3.21 -5.66
C LEU A 90 0.27 2.52 -7.00
N ILE A 91 -0.73 1.80 -7.51
CA ILE A 91 -0.65 1.18 -8.85
C ILE A 91 -0.49 2.27 -9.92
N TYR A 92 -1.34 3.31 -9.87
CA TYR A 92 -1.26 4.44 -10.80
C TYR A 92 0.08 5.17 -10.74
N LEU A 93 0.63 5.38 -9.52
CA LEU A 93 1.97 5.93 -9.33
C LEU A 93 3.02 5.11 -10.07
N MET A 94 2.97 3.78 -9.96
CA MET A 94 3.92 2.91 -10.65
C MET A 94 3.80 3.02 -12.17
N ASP A 95 2.58 3.09 -12.70
CA ASP A 95 2.34 3.27 -14.13
C ASP A 95 2.89 4.62 -14.63
N GLU A 96 2.61 5.71 -13.92
CA GLU A 96 3.11 7.05 -14.27
C GLU A 96 4.65 7.13 -14.20
N LEU A 97 5.27 6.52 -13.18
CA LEU A 97 6.73 6.44 -13.08
C LEU A 97 7.33 5.71 -14.29
N VAL A 98 6.71 4.62 -14.75
CA VAL A 98 7.14 3.90 -15.95
C VAL A 98 6.98 4.79 -17.19
N LEU A 99 5.83 5.45 -17.35
CA LEU A 99 5.57 6.33 -18.50
C LEU A 99 6.55 7.50 -18.57
N GLU A 100 6.78 8.20 -17.46
CA GLU A 100 7.73 9.33 -17.41
C GLU A 100 9.16 8.87 -17.66
N THR A 101 9.56 7.72 -17.12
CA THR A 101 10.88 7.13 -17.41
C THR A 101 11.04 6.76 -18.89
N LEU A 102 9.96 6.38 -19.57
CA LEU A 102 9.98 6.08 -21.02
C LEU A 102 10.01 7.35 -21.87
N LYS A 103 9.28 8.41 -21.49
CA LYS A 103 9.30 9.72 -22.16
C LYS A 103 10.68 10.39 -22.11
N GLU A 104 11.38 10.22 -21.00
CA GLU A 104 12.74 10.73 -20.78
C GLU A 104 13.82 9.97 -21.58
N LYS A 105 13.49 8.92 -22.34
CA LYS A 105 14.38 8.46 -23.41
C LYS A 105 14.26 9.49 -24.55
N PRO A 106 15.22 10.43 -24.71
CA PRO A 106 15.18 11.26 -25.90
C PRO A 106 15.30 10.31 -27.09
N ALA A 107 14.64 10.64 -28.21
CA ALA A 107 15.00 10.06 -29.49
C ALA A 107 16.52 9.99 -29.53
N GLN A 108 17.08 8.78 -29.50
CA GLN A 108 18.51 8.58 -29.45
C GLN A 108 19.07 9.28 -30.69
N ASN A 109 19.56 10.51 -30.54
CA ASN A 109 20.35 11.13 -31.58
C ASN A 109 21.50 10.16 -31.79
N ILE A 110 21.48 9.51 -32.95
CA ILE A 110 22.40 8.44 -33.34
C ILE A 110 23.85 8.89 -33.07
N PHE A 111 24.11 10.20 -33.16
CA PHE A 111 25.33 10.89 -32.75
C PHE A 111 25.78 10.68 -31.28
N ASN A 112 24.89 10.73 -30.28
CA ASN A 112 25.26 10.48 -28.88
C ASN A 112 25.61 9.01 -28.62
N ARG A 113 24.99 8.10 -29.39
CA ARG A 113 25.29 6.67 -29.39
C ARG A 113 26.64 6.36 -30.04
N ILE A 114 27.05 7.15 -31.04
CA ILE A 114 28.37 7.09 -31.68
C ILE A 114 29.46 7.70 -30.80
N LEU A 115 29.15 8.74 -30.02
CA LEU A 115 30.11 9.46 -29.17
C LEU A 115 30.32 8.83 -27.77
N ASN A 116 29.70 7.69 -27.45
CA ASN A 116 29.79 7.02 -26.14
C ASN A 116 29.63 7.97 -24.94
N ARG A 117 28.84 9.04 -25.07
CA ARG A 117 28.55 9.92 -23.94
C ARG A 117 27.44 9.26 -23.11
N PRO A 118 27.70 8.85 -21.86
CA PRO A 118 26.66 8.27 -21.03
C PRO A 118 25.57 9.31 -20.80
N ASN A 119 24.30 8.90 -20.95
CA ASN A 119 23.18 9.74 -20.57
C ASN A 119 23.32 10.04 -19.06
N GLU A 120 23.58 11.29 -18.70
CA GLU A 120 23.86 11.68 -17.30
C GLU A 120 22.68 11.36 -16.36
N LEU A 121 21.45 11.32 -16.89
CA LEU A 121 20.23 11.00 -16.17
C LEU A 121 20.07 9.49 -15.90
N THR A 122 20.52 8.63 -16.82
CA THR A 122 20.44 7.17 -16.62
C THR A 122 21.42 6.66 -15.56
N HIS A 123 22.45 7.43 -15.22
CA HIS A 123 23.47 7.02 -14.24
C HIS A 123 23.43 7.78 -12.90
N ASN A 124 22.59 8.81 -12.74
CA ASN A 124 22.49 9.54 -11.47
C ASN A 124 21.12 9.34 -10.80
N ALA A 125 21.10 8.56 -9.71
CA ALA A 125 19.88 8.31 -8.93
C ALA A 125 19.25 9.60 -8.36
N ASN A 126 20.06 10.57 -7.93
CA ASN A 126 19.54 11.84 -7.42
C ASN A 126 18.86 12.67 -8.51
N LYS A 127 19.39 12.66 -9.74
CA LYS A 127 18.74 13.34 -10.87
C LYS A 127 17.37 12.70 -11.16
N ARG A 128 17.31 11.36 -11.24
CA ARG A 128 16.03 10.64 -11.43
C ARG A 128 15.03 10.91 -10.31
N PHE A 129 15.51 10.92 -9.07
CA PHE A 129 14.66 11.18 -7.91
C PHE A 129 14.02 12.56 -8.01
N ASN A 130 14.83 13.61 -8.18
CA ASN A 130 14.34 14.99 -8.20
C ASN A 130 13.53 15.35 -9.46
N GLN A 131 13.85 14.77 -10.62
CA GLN A 131 13.25 15.18 -11.90
C GLN A 131 12.05 14.32 -12.31
N ILE A 132 11.96 13.07 -11.84
CA ILE A 132 10.92 12.13 -12.23
C ILE A 132 10.15 11.64 -11.00
N ILE A 133 10.85 11.04 -10.03
CA ILE A 133 10.17 10.33 -8.93
C ILE A 133 9.39 11.30 -8.03
N THR A 134 10.03 12.37 -7.55
CA THR A 134 9.39 13.35 -6.67
C THR A 134 8.19 14.03 -7.33
N PRO A 135 8.29 14.59 -8.55
CA PRO A 135 7.14 15.23 -9.19
C PRO A 135 5.94 14.30 -9.41
N VAL A 136 6.19 13.03 -9.77
CA VAL A 136 5.10 12.06 -9.95
C VAL A 136 4.45 11.70 -8.61
N ILE A 137 5.24 11.44 -7.55
CA ILE A 137 4.69 11.18 -6.21
C ILE A 137 3.85 12.36 -5.72
N GLU A 138 4.35 13.59 -5.87
CA GLU A 138 3.63 14.79 -5.48
C GLU A 138 2.31 14.95 -6.26
N ASN A 139 2.31 14.64 -7.55
CA ASN A 139 1.12 14.73 -8.39
C ASN A 139 0.05 13.69 -8.04
N VAL A 140 0.44 12.49 -7.60
CA VAL A 140 -0.50 11.40 -7.30
C VAL A 140 -1.06 11.49 -5.88
N PHE A 141 -0.22 11.90 -4.91
CA PHE A 141 -0.58 11.84 -3.48
C PHE A 141 -0.77 13.19 -2.80
N LEU A 142 -0.16 14.27 -3.31
CA LEU A 142 -0.03 15.55 -2.57
C LEU A 142 -0.67 16.75 -3.29
N LYS A 143 -1.25 16.55 -4.48
CA LYS A 143 -2.07 17.51 -5.21
C LYS A 143 -3.52 17.03 -5.25
#